data_AF-A0A0F5L636-F1
#
_entry.id   AF-A0A0F5L636-F1
#
_cell.length_a   1.000
_cell.length_b   1.000
_cell.length_c   1.000
_cell.angle_alpha   90.00
_cell.angle_beta   90.00
_cell.angle_gamma   90.00
#
_symmetry.space_group_name_H-M   'P 1'
#
loop_
_entity.id
_entity.type
_entity.pdbx_description
1 polymer ?
#
loop_
_entity_poly.entity_id
_entity_poly.type
_entity_poly.pdbx_seq_one_letter_code
_entity_poly.pdbx_strand_id
1 'polypeptide(L)'
;MPRLSLALSLLAVLAPAAYAQDAAPAAKPNITVDPRAIVDSMPQQGTLLTGLYATQATIELCSVEASEPATTAMNAHRRQLETELRMDEPTAAAAYAAIKSDVEKAGVDCAEGSSDRQQAAQVIAIYSGAGAPPAQPASPMDPAASAPAATPATPAQ
;
A
#
# COMPACT_ATOMS: atom_id res chain seq x y z
N MET A 1 -40.38 67.92 2.35
CA MET A 1 -39.96 68.12 0.93
C MET A 1 -39.21 66.86 0.47
N PRO A 2 -39.28 66.51 -0.83
CA PRO A 2 -39.80 65.20 -1.23
C PRO A 2 -38.78 64.32 -2.00
N ARG A 3 -39.14 63.03 -2.15
CA ARG A 3 -39.14 62.24 -3.41
C ARG A 3 -37.84 61.66 -4.03
N LEU A 4 -38.01 60.38 -4.37
CA LEU A 4 -37.80 59.75 -5.69
C LEU A 4 -36.44 59.11 -6.00
N SER A 5 -36.49 57.78 -5.94
CA SER A 5 -35.98 56.77 -6.88
C SER A 5 -35.71 57.21 -8.33
N LEU A 6 -34.92 56.38 -9.03
CA LEU A 6 -34.53 56.35 -10.47
C LEU A 6 -33.05 56.71 -10.66
N ALA A 7 -32.22 56.02 -11.42
CA ALA A 7 -32.39 55.01 -12.46
C ALA A 7 -30.99 54.34 -12.62
N LEU A 8 -30.88 53.03 -12.87
CA LEU A 8 -30.80 52.47 -14.24
C LEU A 8 -29.70 53.18 -15.05
N SER A 9 -28.68 52.56 -15.63
CA SER A 9 -28.64 51.24 -16.27
C SER A 9 -27.19 50.96 -16.68
N LEU A 10 -26.91 49.68 -16.86
CA LEU A 10 -25.87 49.14 -17.72
C LEU A 10 -25.66 49.95 -19.02
N LEU A 11 -24.41 50.13 -19.43
CA LEU A 11 -23.92 49.98 -20.81
C LEU A 11 -22.38 50.03 -20.73
N ALA A 12 -21.70 48.89 -20.66
CA ALA A 12 -21.27 48.08 -21.80
C ALA A 12 -20.13 48.72 -22.62
N VAL A 13 -19.08 47.92 -22.82
CA VAL A 13 -17.95 48.11 -23.76
C VAL A 13 -16.94 49.15 -23.21
N LEU A 14 -15.68 48.82 -22.88
CA LEU A 14 -14.64 48.14 -23.66
C LEU A 14 -13.75 47.30 -22.73
N ALA A 15 -13.53 46.02 -23.07
CA ALA A 15 -12.28 45.34 -22.71
C ALA A 15 -11.12 45.94 -23.54
N PRO A 16 -9.89 45.93 -23.02
CA PRO A 16 -9.02 44.84 -23.45
C PRO A 16 -8.18 44.22 -22.32
N ALA A 17 -7.74 43.02 -22.64
CA ALA A 17 -6.85 42.15 -21.90
C ALA A 17 -5.51 42.80 -21.51
N ALA A 18 -5.01 42.44 -20.34
CA ALA A 18 -3.63 41.99 -20.11
C ALA A 18 -3.43 41.68 -18.62
N TYR A 19 -3.89 40.51 -18.18
CA TYR A 19 -3.28 39.88 -17.00
C TYR A 19 -1.91 39.36 -17.42
N ALA A 20 -0.88 40.19 -17.29
CA ALA A 20 0.50 39.72 -17.27
C ALA A 20 0.80 39.23 -15.84
N GLN A 21 0.35 38.02 -15.51
CA GLN A 21 0.93 37.29 -14.40
C GLN A 21 2.28 36.76 -14.89
N ASP A 22 3.37 37.41 -14.50
CA ASP A 22 4.71 36.83 -14.57
C ASP A 22 4.77 35.69 -13.52
N ALA A 23 4.14 34.57 -13.87
CA ALA A 23 4.31 33.32 -13.17
C ALA A 23 5.63 32.72 -13.65
N ALA A 24 6.72 33.17 -13.03
CA ALA A 24 8.00 32.49 -13.13
C ALA A 24 7.78 30.99 -12.82
N PRO A 25 8.18 30.07 -13.71
CA PRO A 25 7.96 28.65 -13.50
C PRO A 25 8.72 28.22 -12.25
N ALA A 26 8.01 27.67 -11.26
CA ALA A 26 8.62 26.99 -10.13
C ALA A 26 9.57 25.93 -10.68
N ALA A 27 10.86 26.05 -10.35
CA ALA A 27 11.88 25.10 -10.76
C ALA A 27 11.42 23.69 -10.35
N LYS A 28 11.27 22.80 -11.33
CA LYS A 28 10.99 21.39 -11.07
C LYS A 28 12.15 20.85 -10.22
N PRO A 29 11.91 20.34 -9.01
CA PRO A 29 12.99 19.73 -8.23
C PRO A 29 13.54 18.54 -9.03
N ASN A 30 14.86 18.57 -9.28
CA ASN A 30 15.57 17.46 -9.88
C ASN A 30 15.78 16.40 -8.79
N ILE A 31 14.93 15.37 -8.75
CA ILE A 31 15.03 14.27 -7.79
C ILE A 31 16.07 13.28 -8.31
N THR A 32 17.29 13.38 -7.80
CA THR A 32 18.34 12.39 -8.04
C THR A 32 18.19 11.26 -7.02
N VAL A 33 17.68 10.10 -7.46
CA VAL A 33 17.68 8.88 -6.65
C VAL A 33 19.06 8.24 -6.80
N ASP A 34 19.87 8.23 -5.75
CA ASP A 34 21.12 7.47 -5.70
C ASP A 34 20.82 6.01 -5.31
N PRO A 35 20.96 5.03 -6.23
CA PRO A 35 20.72 3.61 -5.92
C PRO A 35 21.72 3.03 -4.91
N ARG A 36 22.79 3.75 -4.60
CA ARG A 36 23.86 3.34 -3.68
C ARG A 36 23.78 4.05 -2.33
N ALA A 37 22.82 4.94 -2.14
CA ALA A 37 22.54 5.51 -0.83
C ALA A 37 22.12 4.39 0.12
N ILE A 38 22.79 4.26 1.26
CA ILE A 38 22.40 3.32 2.32
C ILE A 38 21.11 3.86 2.94
N VAL A 39 19.98 3.26 2.57
CA VAL A 39 18.68 3.64 3.13
C VAL A 39 18.45 2.80 4.39
N ASP A 40 18.71 3.40 5.57
CA ASP A 40 18.39 2.82 6.89
C ASP A 40 16.88 2.91 7.16
N SER A 41 16.08 2.34 6.26
CA SER A 41 14.61 2.46 6.27
C SER A 41 13.89 1.11 6.30
N MET A 42 14.63 -0.01 6.24
CA MET A 42 14.04 -1.31 6.43
C MET A 42 13.80 -1.53 7.93
N PRO A 43 12.55 -1.71 8.38
CA PRO A 43 12.31 -2.12 9.75
C PRO A 43 13.09 -3.41 10.03
N GLN A 44 13.78 -3.48 11.17
CA GLN A 44 14.44 -4.71 11.60
C GLN A 44 13.39 -5.84 11.61
N GLN A 45 13.73 -7.03 11.11
CA GLN A 45 12.77 -8.14 10.90
C GLN A 45 11.94 -8.46 12.16
N GLY A 46 12.50 -8.25 13.36
CA GLY A 46 11.77 -8.38 14.63
C GLY A 46 10.59 -7.40 14.76
N THR A 47 10.76 -6.14 14.32
CA THR A 47 9.68 -5.14 14.31
C THR A 47 8.59 -5.51 13.31
N LEU A 48 8.96 -6.04 12.14
CA LEU A 48 7.98 -6.53 11.16
C LEU A 48 7.18 -7.71 11.69
N LEU A 49 7.84 -8.69 12.30
CA LEU A 49 7.15 -9.83 12.89
C LEU A 49 6.21 -9.40 14.01
N THR A 50 6.67 -8.48 14.86
CA THR A 50 5.84 -7.92 15.94
C THR A 50 4.60 -7.20 15.39
N GLY A 51 4.77 -6.36 14.38
CA GLY A 51 3.65 -5.67 13.73
C GLY A 51 2.69 -6.64 13.02
N LEU A 52 3.21 -7.69 12.40
CA LEU A 52 2.41 -8.74 11.77
C LEU A 52 1.61 -9.55 12.80
N TYR A 53 2.23 -9.93 13.93
CA TYR A 53 1.54 -10.57 15.05
C TYR A 53 0.46 -9.66 15.64
N ALA A 54 0.75 -8.38 15.84
CA ALA A 54 -0.23 -7.43 16.35
C ALA A 54 -1.43 -7.31 15.40
N THR A 55 -1.18 -7.27 14.09
CA THR A 55 -2.26 -7.23 13.09
C THR A 55 -3.08 -8.52 13.09
N GLN A 56 -2.44 -9.69 13.14
CA GLN A 56 -3.13 -10.98 13.24
C GLN A 56 -3.99 -11.05 14.52
N ALA A 57 -3.44 -10.59 15.65
CA ALA A 57 -4.16 -10.50 16.90
C ALA A 57 -5.38 -9.57 16.81
N THR A 58 -5.24 -8.39 16.20
CA THR A 58 -6.38 -7.47 15.97
C THR A 58 -7.46 -8.11 15.09
N ILE A 59 -7.07 -8.82 14.03
CA ILE A 59 -8.02 -9.54 13.16
C ILE A 59 -8.80 -10.58 13.97
N GLU A 60 -8.11 -11.35 14.81
CA GLU A 60 -8.75 -12.36 15.67
C GLU A 60 -9.65 -11.73 16.74
N LEU A 61 -9.17 -10.71 17.47
CA LEU A 61 -9.89 -10.06 18.57
C LEU A 61 -11.14 -9.32 18.06
N CYS A 62 -11.01 -8.61 16.94
CA CYS A 62 -12.11 -7.86 16.35
C CYS A 62 -12.93 -8.65 15.33
N SER A 63 -12.64 -9.95 15.13
CA SER A 63 -13.32 -10.83 14.17
C SER A 63 -13.43 -10.21 12.78
N VAL A 64 -12.34 -9.61 12.29
CA VAL A 64 -12.30 -9.00 10.95
C VAL A 64 -12.25 -10.11 9.90
N GLU A 65 -13.19 -10.11 8.96
CA GLU A 65 -13.22 -11.13 7.91
C GLU A 65 -12.01 -11.01 6.99
N ALA A 66 -11.20 -12.07 6.94
CA ALA A 66 -10.09 -12.23 6.02
C ALA A 66 -10.39 -13.34 5.03
N SER A 67 -10.12 -13.09 3.75
CA SER A 67 -10.25 -14.13 2.72
C SER A 67 -9.17 -15.21 2.90
N GLU A 68 -9.44 -16.44 2.45
CA GLU A 68 -8.47 -17.54 2.52
C GLU A 68 -7.11 -17.20 1.86
N PRO A 69 -7.05 -16.51 0.70
CA PRO A 69 -5.78 -16.03 0.15
C PRO A 69 -5.00 -15.11 1.11
N ALA A 70 -5.69 -14.17 1.77
CA ALA A 70 -5.07 -13.24 2.70
C ALA A 70 -4.49 -13.97 3.91
N THR A 71 -5.29 -14.85 4.53
CA THR A 71 -4.86 -15.64 5.68
C THR A 71 -3.68 -16.53 5.33
N THR A 72 -3.69 -17.15 4.15
CA THR A 72 -2.59 -17.99 3.66
C THR A 72 -1.31 -17.18 3.47
N ALA A 73 -1.39 -16.03 2.81
CA ALA A 73 -0.24 -15.17 2.56
C ALA A 73 0.33 -14.57 3.85
N MET A 74 -0.53 -14.15 4.79
CA MET A 74 -0.11 -13.65 6.11
C MET A 74 0.62 -14.74 6.92
N ASN A 75 0.09 -15.96 6.95
CA ASN A 75 0.72 -17.09 7.64
C ASN A 75 2.04 -17.51 6.99
N ALA A 76 2.14 -17.45 5.66
CA ALA A 76 3.39 -17.71 4.95
C ALA A 76 4.45 -16.67 5.30
N HIS A 77 4.11 -15.38 5.29
CA HIS A 77 5.04 -14.31 5.64
C HIS A 77 5.47 -14.36 7.11
N ARG A 78 4.54 -14.71 8.00
CA ARG A 78 4.83 -14.94 9.41
C ARG A 78 5.91 -16.02 9.59
N ARG A 79 5.73 -17.19 8.97
CA ARG A 79 6.70 -18.29 9.02
C ARG A 79 8.05 -17.92 8.41
N GLN A 80 8.06 -17.11 7.36
CA GLN A 80 9.30 -16.61 6.78
C GLN A 80 10.07 -15.76 7.81
N LEU A 81 9.40 -14.78 8.43
CA LEU A 81 10.01 -13.90 9.44
C LEU A 81 10.47 -14.68 10.69
N GLU A 82 9.66 -15.64 11.17
CA GLU A 82 10.04 -16.56 12.25
C GLU A 82 11.33 -17.33 11.91
N THR A 83 11.44 -17.82 10.67
CA THR A 83 12.62 -18.56 10.18
C THR A 83 13.85 -17.66 10.10
N GLU A 84 13.72 -16.45 9.59
CA GLU A 84 14.80 -15.46 9.49
C GLU A 84 15.34 -15.07 10.87
N LEU A 85 14.46 -15.00 11.87
CA LEU A 85 14.80 -14.77 13.28
C LEU A 85 15.24 -16.03 14.03
N ARG A 86 15.28 -17.19 13.35
CA ARG A 86 15.64 -18.50 13.91
C ARG A 86 14.79 -18.88 15.13
N MET A 87 13.50 -18.54 15.09
CA MET A 87 12.55 -18.95 16.11
C MET A 87 12.08 -20.38 15.84
N ASP A 88 12.05 -21.20 16.88
CA ASP A 88 11.33 -22.47 16.82
C ASP A 88 9.83 -22.25 17.08
N GLU A 89 9.03 -23.26 16.76
CA GLU A 89 7.58 -23.19 16.89
C GLU A 89 7.07 -22.87 18.31
N PRO A 90 7.59 -23.47 19.41
CA PRO A 90 7.15 -23.09 20.75
C PRO A 90 7.49 -21.65 21.11
N THR A 91 8.66 -21.14 20.68
CA THR A 91 9.03 -19.73 20.90
C THR A 91 8.14 -18.79 20.09
N ALA A 92 7.86 -19.11 18.82
CA ALA A 92 6.98 -18.33 17.97
C ALA A 92 5.54 -18.27 18.53
N ALA A 93 5.01 -19.41 18.98
CA ALA A 93 3.69 -19.48 19.60
C ALA A 93 3.61 -18.66 20.89
N ALA A 94 4.63 -18.74 21.76
CA ALA A 94 4.70 -17.95 22.98
C ALA A 94 4.80 -16.45 22.69
N ALA A 95 5.59 -16.04 21.69
CA ALA A 95 5.70 -14.65 21.26
C ALA A 95 4.38 -14.12 20.71
N TYR A 96 3.69 -14.89 19.86
CA TYR A 96 2.38 -14.52 19.34
C TYR A 96 1.36 -14.34 20.48
N ALA A 97 1.31 -15.27 21.43
CA ALA A 97 0.41 -15.19 22.57
C ALA A 97 0.68 -13.95 23.45
N ALA A 98 1.96 -13.61 23.68
CA ALA A 98 2.35 -12.41 24.40
C ALA A 98 1.88 -11.14 23.67
N ILE A 99 2.17 -11.02 22.37
CA ILE A 99 1.73 -9.87 21.56
C ILE A 99 0.21 -9.76 21.53
N LYS A 100 -0.52 -10.88 21.37
CA LYS A 100 -1.98 -10.87 21.41
C LYS A 100 -2.51 -10.36 22.75
N SER A 101 -1.93 -10.80 23.86
CA SER A 101 -2.28 -10.29 25.19
C SER A 101 -2.00 -8.79 25.32
N ASP A 102 -0.91 -8.31 24.73
CA ASP A 102 -0.57 -6.89 24.77
C ASP A 102 -1.49 -6.03 23.89
N VAL A 103 -1.92 -6.53 22.73
CA VAL A 103 -2.95 -5.88 21.90
C VAL A 103 -4.29 -5.80 22.64
N GLU A 104 -4.68 -6.89 23.33
CA GLU A 104 -5.90 -6.90 24.14
C GLU A 104 -5.83 -5.88 25.28
N LYS A 105 -4.70 -5.82 26.01
CA LYS A 105 -4.48 -4.83 27.08
C LYS A 105 -4.40 -3.39 26.55
N ALA A 106 -3.88 -3.19 25.35
CA ALA A 106 -3.82 -1.88 24.72
C ALA A 106 -5.22 -1.32 24.40
N GLY A 107 -6.25 -2.17 24.40
CA GLY A 107 -7.63 -1.76 24.22
C GLY A 107 -7.97 -1.46 22.77
N VAL A 108 -7.66 -2.39 21.87
CA VAL A 108 -8.00 -2.29 20.45
C VAL A 108 -9.48 -1.96 20.24
N ASP A 109 -9.76 -0.96 19.41
CA ASP A 109 -11.13 -0.53 19.13
C ASP A 109 -11.75 -1.39 18.03
N CYS A 110 -12.64 -2.31 18.41
CA CYS A 110 -13.34 -3.18 17.47
C CYS A 110 -14.67 -2.60 16.96
N ALA A 111 -15.00 -1.34 17.27
CA ALA A 111 -16.22 -0.71 16.76
C ALA A 111 -16.22 -0.66 15.22
N GLU A 112 -17.41 -0.74 14.61
CA GLU A 112 -17.55 -0.53 13.17
C GLU A 112 -17.04 0.87 12.78
N GLY A 113 -16.16 0.91 11.78
CA GLY A 113 -15.53 2.14 11.32
C GLY A 113 -14.38 2.64 12.19
N SER A 114 -13.95 1.92 13.23
CA SER A 114 -12.74 2.27 13.99
C SER A 114 -11.49 2.28 13.11
N SER A 115 -10.48 3.07 13.51
CA SER A 115 -9.19 3.08 12.82
C SER A 115 -8.54 1.70 12.83
N ASP A 116 -8.68 0.95 13.92
CA ASP A 116 -7.98 -0.33 14.11
C ASP A 116 -8.56 -1.40 13.19
N ARG A 117 -9.88 -1.46 13.03
CA ARG A 117 -10.53 -2.34 12.05
C ARG A 117 -10.22 -1.92 10.63
N GLN A 118 -10.18 -0.62 10.33
CA GLN A 118 -9.83 -0.13 8.99
C GLN A 118 -8.39 -0.49 8.63
N GLN A 119 -7.44 -0.33 9.56
CA GLN A 119 -6.04 -0.68 9.34
C GLN A 119 -5.87 -2.19 9.17
N ALA A 120 -6.53 -3.01 9.99
CA ALA A 120 -6.54 -4.47 9.82
C ALA A 120 -7.10 -4.87 8.44
N ALA A 121 -8.20 -4.25 7.99
CA ALA A 121 -8.78 -4.48 6.68
C ALA A 121 -7.83 -4.05 5.53
N GLN A 122 -7.11 -2.95 5.68
CA GLN A 122 -6.10 -2.52 4.69
C GLN A 122 -4.96 -3.53 4.58
N VAL A 123 -4.47 -4.06 5.71
CA VAL A 123 -3.44 -5.10 5.69
C VAL A 123 -3.99 -6.37 5.01
N ILE A 124 -5.21 -6.81 5.33
CA ILE A 124 -5.87 -7.93 4.66
C ILE A 124 -5.92 -7.70 3.14
N ALA A 125 -6.23 -6.49 2.68
CA ALA A 125 -6.28 -6.16 1.25
C ALA A 125 -4.91 -6.29 0.57
N ILE A 126 -3.82 -5.88 1.25
CA ILE A 126 -2.44 -6.07 0.76
C ILE A 126 -2.15 -7.57 0.57
N TYR A 127 -2.44 -8.39 1.58
CA TYR A 127 -2.19 -9.84 1.52
C TYR A 127 -3.16 -10.60 0.61
N SER A 128 -4.33 -10.03 0.32
CA SER A 128 -5.27 -10.58 -0.67
C SER A 128 -4.80 -10.36 -2.12
N GLY A 129 -3.71 -9.60 -2.34
CA GLY A 129 -3.25 -9.22 -3.67
C GLY A 129 -3.98 -8.01 -4.26
N ALA A 130 -4.93 -7.40 -3.54
CA ALA A 130 -5.62 -6.18 -3.96
C ALA A 130 -4.77 -4.91 -3.78
N GLY A 131 -3.66 -5.00 -3.03
CA GLY A 131 -2.66 -3.94 -2.85
C GLY A 131 -1.40 -4.09 -3.69
N ALA A 132 -1.33 -5.07 -4.61
CA ALA A 132 -0.22 -5.11 -5.56
C ALA A 132 -0.29 -3.87 -6.45
N PRO A 133 0.80 -3.07 -6.61
CA PRO A 133 0.83 -2.07 -7.66
C PRO A 133 0.48 -2.76 -8.98
N PRO A 134 -0.24 -2.10 -9.90
CA PRO A 134 -0.58 -2.70 -11.19
C PRO A 134 0.68 -3.32 -11.77
N ALA A 135 0.58 -4.58 -12.19
CA ALA A 135 1.69 -5.28 -12.84
C ALA A 135 2.31 -4.31 -13.83
N GLN A 136 3.58 -3.94 -13.60
CA GLN A 136 4.29 -3.09 -14.54
C GLN A 136 4.09 -3.71 -15.91
N PRO A 137 3.64 -2.94 -16.92
CA PRO A 137 3.52 -3.45 -18.27
C PRO A 137 4.84 -4.16 -18.56
N ALA A 138 4.77 -5.43 -18.97
CA ALA A 138 5.96 -6.15 -19.39
C ALA A 138 6.68 -5.22 -20.37
N SER A 139 7.87 -4.74 -19.99
CA SER A 139 8.76 -4.07 -20.94
C SER A 139 8.79 -4.94 -22.18
N PRO A 140 8.58 -4.39 -23.39
CA PRO A 140 8.61 -5.17 -24.61
C PRO A 140 9.86 -6.03 -24.59
N MET A 141 9.62 -7.34 -24.48
CA MET A 141 10.66 -8.34 -24.44
C MET A 141 11.51 -8.14 -25.70
N ASP A 142 12.78 -7.82 -25.52
CA ASP A 142 13.79 -7.97 -26.57
C ASP A 142 13.60 -9.37 -27.19
N PRO A 143 13.44 -9.49 -28.52
CA PRO A 143 13.23 -10.78 -29.17
C PRO A 143 14.57 -11.53 -29.24
N ALA A 144 15.10 -11.96 -28.10
CA ALA A 144 16.34 -12.73 -28.03
C ALA A 144 16.47 -13.50 -26.69
N ALA A 145 15.49 -14.33 -26.34
CA ALA A 145 15.67 -15.36 -25.33
C ALA A 145 14.86 -16.62 -25.67
N SER A 146 15.40 -17.38 -26.63
CA SER A 146 15.41 -18.84 -26.75
C SER A 146 14.15 -19.62 -26.32
N ALA A 147 13.34 -20.00 -27.31
CA ALA A 147 12.48 -21.18 -27.19
C ALA A 147 13.35 -22.46 -27.21
N PRO A 148 13.08 -23.48 -26.36
CA PRO A 148 13.66 -24.80 -26.56
C PRO A 148 13.05 -25.42 -27.84
N ALA A 149 13.91 -25.77 -28.79
CA ALA A 149 13.53 -26.45 -30.01
C ALA A 149 12.87 -27.81 -29.70
N ALA A 150 11.60 -27.96 -30.06
CA ALA A 150 10.95 -29.25 -30.14
C ALA A 150 11.54 -30.04 -31.31
N THR A 151 12.07 -31.23 -31.04
CA THR A 151 12.55 -32.18 -32.05
C THR A 151 11.33 -32.87 -32.68
N PRO A 152 11.10 -32.82 -34.00
CA PRO A 152 10.07 -33.65 -34.62
C PRO A 152 10.60 -35.06 -34.88
N ALA A 153 9.81 -36.06 -34.47
CA ALA A 153 10.01 -37.47 -34.75
C ALA A 153 9.88 -37.77 -36.26
N THR A 154 10.81 -38.55 -36.81
CA THR A 154 10.78 -39.07 -38.17
C THR A 154 9.72 -40.18 -38.29
N PRO A 155 8.80 -40.15 -39.28
CA PRO A 155 8.05 -41.33 -39.64
C PRO A 155 8.90 -42.22 -40.56
N ALA A 156 8.99 -43.49 -40.23
CA ALA A 156 9.48 -44.54 -41.10
C ALA A 156 8.48 -44.77 -42.25
N GLN A 157 8.98 -44.85 -43.49
CA GLN A 157 8.73 -45.89 -44.51
C GLN A 157 9.62 -45.62 -45.73
#